data_AF-A0A2J9EC22-F1
#
_entry.id   AF-A0A2J9EC22-F1
#
_cell.length_a   1.000
_cell.length_b   1.000
_cell.length_c   1.000
_cell.angle_alpha   90.00
_cell.angle_beta   90.00
_cell.angle_gamma   90.00
#
_symmetry.space_group_name_H-M   'P 1'
#
loop_
_entity.id
_entity.type
_entity.pdbx_description
1 polymer ?
#
loop_
_entity_poly.entity_id
_entity_poly.type
_entity_poly.pdbx_seq_one_letter_code
_entity_poly.pdbx_strand_id
1 'polypeptide(L)' 'MMHCPICQTAAHAKSSRYISRETKERYHQCQNINCSCTFKTHESVAGVIVAPGQINRVPLHTHHESQPSLLH' A
#
# COMPACT_ATOMS: atom_id res chain seq x y z
N MET A 1 -8.21 -6.26 1.38
CA MET A 1 -8.37 -7.18 2.53
C MET A 1 -8.20 -8.59 1.97
N MET A 2 -7.32 -9.42 2.56
CA MET A 2 -7.14 -10.80 2.10
C MET A 2 -8.11 -11.71 2.87
N HIS A 3 -8.60 -12.78 2.24
CA HIS A 3 -9.39 -13.81 2.94
C HIS A 3 -8.45 -14.80 3.63
N CYS A 4 -8.81 -15.29 4.83
CA CYS A 4 -8.03 -16.31 5.53
C CYS A 4 -8.00 -17.59 4.68
N PRO A 5 -6.82 -18.17 4.41
CA PRO A 5 -6.70 -19.35 3.56
C PRO A 5 -7.37 -20.60 4.16
N ILE A 6 -7.69 -20.59 5.46
CA ILE A 6 -8.29 -21.71 6.17
C ILE A 6 -9.83 -21.64 6.14
N CYS A 7 -10.41 -20.52 6.57
CA CYS A 7 -11.86 -20.40 6.77
C CYS A 7 -12.54 -19.41 5.80
N GLN A 8 -11.79 -18.80 4.89
CA GLN A 8 -12.25 -17.82 3.90
C GLN A 8 -12.94 -16.57 4.48
N THR A 9 -12.91 -16.37 5.80
CA THR A 9 -13.36 -15.12 6.42
C THR A 9 -12.36 -14.00 6.14
N ALA A 10 -12.81 -12.75 6.12
CA ALA A 10 -11.95 -11.59 5.97
C ALA A 10 -10.83 -11.53 7.04
N ALA A 11 -9.63 -11.13 6.62
CA ALA A 11 -8.47 -10.98 7.49
C ALA A 11 -7.88 -9.56 7.38
N HIS A 12 -7.60 -8.94 8.53
CA HIS A 12 -7.01 -7.61 8.59
C HIS A 12 -5.49 -7.65 8.54
N ALA A 13 -4.90 -6.73 7.77
CA ALA A 13 -3.46 -6.49 7.79
C ALA A 13 -3.06 -5.83 9.13
N LYS A 14 -2.06 -6.41 9.81
CA LYS A 14 -1.53 -5.91 11.09
C LYS A 14 -0.24 -5.12 10.91
N SER A 15 0.64 -5.60 10.05
CA SER A 15 1.91 -4.96 9.75
C SER A 15 2.37 -5.32 8.33
N SER A 16 3.34 -4.58 7.82
CA SER A 16 3.92 -4.85 6.51
C SER A 16 5.36 -4.40 6.45
N ARG A 17 6.17 -5.09 5.63
CA ARG A 17 7.53 -4.69 5.30
C ARG A 17 7.80 -4.87 3.81
N TYR A 18 8.62 -4.00 3.25
CA TYR A 18 9.15 -4.21 1.91
C TYR A 18 10.31 -5.19 1.98
N ILE A 19 10.25 -6.25 1.18
CA ILE A 19 11.36 -7.20 1.03
C ILE A 19 12.20 -6.87 -0.22
N SER A 20 11.60 -6.18 -1.18
CA SER A 20 12.26 -5.58 -2.34
C SER A 20 11.55 -4.28 -2.71
N ARG A 21 12.06 -3.56 -3.71
CA ARG A 21 11.39 -2.34 -4.22
C ARG A 21 9.98 -2.60 -4.74
N GLU A 22 9.73 -3.80 -5.23
CA GLU A 22 8.49 -4.15 -5.92
C GLU A 22 7.62 -5.12 -5.13
N THR A 23 8.13 -5.72 -4.05
CA THR A 23 7.40 -6.72 -3.25
C THR A 23 7.30 -6.32 -1.79
N LYS A 24 6.04 -6.32 -1.31
CA LYS A 24 5.64 -6.02 0.06
C LYS A 24 5.09 -7.26 0.73
N GLU A 25 5.74 -7.70 1.80
CA GLU A 25 5.21 -8.72 2.70
C GLU A 25 4.21 -8.05 3.66
N ARG A 26 3.00 -8.60 3.77
CA ARG A 26 1.97 -8.17 4.74
C ARG A 26 1.60 -9.33 5.65
N TYR A 27 1.43 -9.01 6.94
CA TYR A 27 0.97 -9.94 7.97
C TYR A 27 -0.51 -9.71 8.20
N HIS A 28 -1.32 -10.76 8.17
CA HIS A 28 -2.77 -10.70 8.33
C HIS A 28 -3.24 -11.57 9.48
N GLN A 29 -4.29 -11.13 10.16
CA GLN A 29 -5.01 -11.89 11.19
C GLN A 29 -6.47 -12.04 10.77
N CYS A 30 -6.96 -13.29 10.78
CA CYS A 30 -8.36 -13.60 10.52
C CYS A 30 -9.29 -12.96 11.54
N GLN A 31 -10.41 -12.39 11.08
CA GLN A 31 -11.42 -11.78 11.96
C GLN A 31 -12.28 -12.82 12.67
N ASN A 32 -12.46 -14.01 12.08
CA ASN A 32 -13.15 -15.09 12.76
C ASN A 32 -12.32 -15.55 13.97
N ILE A 33 -12.78 -15.21 15.17
CA ILE A 33 -12.13 -15.51 16.45
C ILE A 33 -11.90 -17.01 16.66
N ASN A 34 -12.77 -17.86 16.12
CA ASN A 34 -12.62 -19.31 16.21
C ASN A 34 -11.49 -19.83 15.32
N CYS A 35 -11.19 -19.11 14.23
CA CYS A 35 -10.08 -19.44 13.35
C CYS A 35 -8.78 -18.80 13.84
N SER A 36 -8.81 -17.49 14.14
CA SER A 36 -7.67 -16.68 14.60
C SER A 36 -6.36 -16.87 13.80
N CYS A 37 -6.47 -17.38 12.56
CA CYS A 37 -5.32 -17.71 11.71
C CYS A 37 -4.49 -16.45 11.50
N THR A 38 -3.18 -16.55 11.67
CA THR A 38 -2.23 -15.48 11.32
C THR A 38 -1.37 -15.98 10.18
N PHE A 39 -1.31 -15.21 9.09
CA PHE A 39 -0.63 -15.62 7.87
C PHE A 39 0.04 -14.43 7.16
N LYS A 40 0.96 -14.72 6.26
CA LYS A 40 1.68 -13.71 5.47
C LYS A 40 1.29 -13.80 4.01
N THR A 41 1.27 -12.66 3.33
CA THR A 41 1.09 -12.57 1.87
C THR A 41 2.16 -11.69 1.27
N HIS A 42 2.57 -11.98 0.04
CA HIS A 42 3.41 -11.10 -0.76
C HIS A 42 2.54 -10.36 -1.78
N GLU A 43 2.51 -9.04 -1.71
CA GLU A 43 1.96 -8.18 -2.76
C GLU A 43 3.12 -7.69 -3.61
N SER A 44 3.11 -8.02 -4.90
CA SER A 44 4.15 -7.64 -5.85
C SER A 44 3.58 -6.78 -6.97
N VAL A 45 4.34 -5.77 -7.41
CA VAL A 45 4.02 -5.00 -8.61
C VAL A 45 4.25 -5.90 -9.83
N ALA A 46 3.18 -6.26 -10.54
CA ALA A 46 3.27 -7.07 -11.75
C ALA A 46 3.78 -6.28 -12.97
N GLY A 47 3.51 -4.97 -12.99
CA GLY A 47 3.94 -4.07 -14.05
C GLY A 47 3.32 -2.68 -13.88
N VAL A 48 3.98 -1.68 -14.45
CA VAL A 48 3.46 -0.30 -14.53
C VAL A 48 2.83 -0.11 -15.90
N ILE A 49 1.51 0.07 -15.96
CA ILE A 49 0.79 0.22 -17.24
C ILE A 49 1.06 1.59 -17.88
N VAL A 50 1.17 2.64 -17.06
CA VAL A 50 1.50 4.00 -17.49
C VAL A 50 2.37 4.65 -16.43
N ALA A 51 3.47 5.27 -16.85
CA ALA A 51 4.29 6.14 -16.01
C ALA A 51 3.92 7.61 -16.30
N PRO A 52 3.98 8.51 -15.30
CA PRO A 52 3.90 9.94 -15.58
C PRO A 52 5.04 10.34 -16.54
N GLY A 53 4.79 11.34 -17.39
CA GLY A 53 5.80 11.91 -18.30
C GLY A 53 6.88 12.69 -17.54
N GLN A 54 7.09 13.96 -17.85
CA GLN A 54 7.97 14.80 -17.05
C GLN A 54 7.38 15.05 -15.66
N ILE A 55 8.03 14.51 -14.62
CA ILE A 55 7.71 14.84 -13.22
C ILE A 55 8.30 16.23 -12.93
N ASN A 56 7.53 17.28 -13.21
CA ASN A 56 7.86 18.63 -12.75
C ASN A 56 7.66 18.69 -11.24
N ARG A 57 8.76 18.56 -10.48
CA ARG A 57 8.73 18.74 -9.03
C ARG A 57 8.26 20.15 -8.73
N VAL A 58 7.13 20.28 -8.05
CA VAL A 58 6.70 21.56 -7.51
C VAL A 58 7.75 22.07 -6.53
N PRO A 59 8.13 23.37 -6.58
CA PRO A 59 9.01 23.96 -5.58
C PRO A 59 8.47 23.69 -4.17
N LEU A 60 9.35 23.28 -3.26
CA LEU A 60 8.99 23.15 -1.85
C LEU A 60 8.56 24.54 -1.35
N HIS A 61 7.42 24.61 -0.66
CA HIS A 61 6.96 25.86 -0.05
C HIS A 61 7.86 26.20 1.14
N THR A 62 8.96 26.88 0.87
CA THR A 62 9.80 27.51 1.89
C THR A 62 9.34 28.95 2.05
N HIS A 63 8.66 29.21 3.17
CA HIS A 63 8.13 30.49 3.65
C HIS A 63 6.77 30.97 3.11
N HIS A 64 5.92 31.29 4.10
CA HIS A 64 4.76 32.17 4.26
C HIS A 64 4.30 33.10 3.11
N GLU A 65 4.43 32.72 1.84
CA GLU A 65 3.89 33.44 0.69
C GLU A 65 2.88 32.56 -0.05
N SER A 66 1.70 33.12 -0.31
CA SER A 66 0.52 32.41 -0.81
C SER A 66 0.82 31.52 -2.01
N GLN A 67 0.32 30.29 -1.98
CA GLN A 67 0.45 29.30 -3.04
C GLN A 67 -0.08 29.85 -4.37
N PRO A 68 0.73 29.94 -5.44
CA PRO A 68 0.21 30.28 -6.76
C PRO A 68 -0.68 29.14 -7.24
N SER A 69 -1.91 29.47 -7.63
CA SER A 69 -2.88 28.53 -8.18
C SER A 69 -2.29 27.90 -9.44
N LEU A 70 -2.12 26.58 -9.44
CA LEU A 70 -1.89 25.81 -10.67
C LEU A 70 -3.19 25.82 -11.48
N LEU A 71 -3.40 26.89 -12.25
CA LEU A 71 -4.28 26.86 -13.40
C LEU A 71 -3.49 26.24 -14.54
N HIS A 72 -3.88 25.04 -14.96
CA HIS A 72 -3.90 24.55 -16.35
C HIS A 72 -4.85 23.36 -16.40
#